data_AF-A0A6L5EVW1-F1
#
_entry.id   AF-A0A6L5EVW1-F1
#
_cell.length_a   1.000
_cell.length_b   1.000
_cell.length_c   1.000
_cell.angle_alpha   90.00
_cell.angle_beta   90.00
_cell.angle_gamma   90.00
#
_symmetry.space_group_name_H-M   'P 1'
#
loop_
_entity.id
_entity.type
_entity.pdbx_description
1 polymer ?
#
loop_
_entity_poly.entity_id
_entity_poly.type
_entity_poly.pdbx_seq_one_letter_code
_entity_poly.pdbx_strand_id
1 'polypeptide(L)'
;MEITLVVIVLLTVIAAVLIWVALRWRGVLRAGGINVALKWNDEQADLGWHLGIGRYQGERFVWFRVLSMRRGPDRVLYRESLRVAERRDPTGSEMYALPTGATVLRCESSRGDMIEIAMATGALTGFLSWLESAPPGRQVPRAS
;
A
#
# COMPACT_ATOMS: atom_id res chain seq x y z
N MET A 1 7.20 -21.77 -46.61
CA MET A 1 5.86 -21.77 -45.98
C MET A 1 5.91 -22.13 -44.50
N GLU A 2 6.74 -23.07 -44.06
CA GLU A 2 6.83 -23.42 -42.63
C GLU A 2 7.43 -22.30 -41.76
N ILE A 3 8.52 -21.67 -42.20
CA ILE A 3 9.17 -20.58 -41.44
C ILE A 3 8.22 -19.39 -41.27
N THR A 4 7.47 -19.03 -42.30
CA THR A 4 6.45 -17.96 -42.23
C THR A 4 5.37 -18.27 -41.21
N LEU A 5 4.90 -19.52 -41.13
CA LEU A 5 3.93 -19.94 -40.11
C LEU A 5 4.53 -19.86 -38.69
N VAL A 6 5.76 -20.34 -38.51
CA VAL A 6 6.45 -20.27 -37.20
C VAL A 6 6.63 -18.82 -36.74
N VAL A 7 7.06 -17.93 -37.63
CA VAL A 7 7.23 -16.50 -37.32
C VAL A 7 5.90 -15.85 -36.97
N ILE A 8 4.82 -16.16 -37.69
CA ILE A 8 3.48 -15.63 -37.39
C ILE A 8 3.01 -16.12 -36.03
N VAL A 9 3.12 -17.42 -35.73
CA VAL A 9 2.72 -17.99 -34.44
C VAL A 9 3.53 -17.35 -33.30
N LEU A 10 4.84 -17.23 -33.46
CA LEU A 10 5.71 -16.63 -32.45
C LEU A 10 5.34 -15.16 -32.18
N LEU A 11 5.13 -14.37 -33.23
CA LEU A 11 4.68 -12.97 -33.10
C LEU A 11 3.32 -12.87 -32.41
N THR A 12 2.39 -13.78 -32.73
CA THR A 12 1.05 -13.80 -32.12
C THR A 12 1.13 -14.12 -30.62
N VAL A 13 1.98 -15.08 -30.23
CA VAL A 13 2.21 -15.42 -28.82
C VAL A 13 2.86 -14.26 -28.08
N ILE A 14 3.88 -13.63 -28.66
CA ILE A 14 4.54 -12.46 -28.05
C ILE A 14 3.53 -11.32 -27.86
N ALA A 15 2.74 -11.01 -28.90
CA ALA A 15 1.71 -9.98 -28.81
C ALA A 15 0.66 -10.29 -27.73
N ALA A 16 0.19 -11.54 -27.64
CA ALA A 16 -0.74 -11.97 -26.60
C ALA A 16 -0.15 -11.81 -25.19
N VAL A 17 1.10 -12.20 -24.99
CA VAL A 17 1.82 -12.02 -23.71
C VAL A 17 1.95 -10.55 -23.37
N LEU A 18 2.34 -9.70 -24.31
CA LEU A 18 2.47 -8.25 -24.10
C LEU A 18 1.12 -7.61 -23.75
N ILE A 19 0.04 -7.97 -24.45
CA ILE A 19 -1.31 -7.48 -24.14
C ILE A 19 -1.73 -7.91 -22.74
N TRP A 20 -1.50 -9.17 -22.37
CA TRP A 20 -1.84 -9.68 -21.04
C TRP A 20 -1.06 -8.95 -19.94
N VAL A 21 0.23 -8.70 -20.13
CA VAL A 21 1.06 -7.91 -19.20
C VAL A 21 0.57 -6.46 -19.14
N ALA A 22 0.25 -5.85 -20.28
CA ALA A 22 -0.23 -4.47 -20.33
C ALA A 22 -1.60 -4.30 -19.65
N LEU A 23 -2.53 -5.24 -19.83
CA LEU A 23 -3.82 -5.25 -19.12
C LEU A 23 -3.62 -5.42 -17.62
N ARG A 24 -2.70 -6.31 -17.24
CA ARG A 24 -2.33 -6.53 -15.84
C ARG A 24 -1.70 -5.29 -15.20
N TRP A 25 -0.75 -4.65 -15.88
CA TRP A 25 -0.14 -3.39 -15.45
C TRP A 25 -1.15 -2.25 -15.41
N ARG A 26 -2.05 -2.17 -16.39
CA ARG A 26 -3.16 -1.20 -16.37
C ARG A 26 -4.10 -1.42 -15.19
N GLY A 27 -4.35 -2.66 -14.78
CA GLY A 27 -5.14 -2.94 -13.57
C GLY A 27 -4.46 -2.39 -12.31
N VAL A 28 -3.14 -2.51 -12.22
CA VAL A 28 -2.34 -1.96 -11.10
C VAL A 28 -2.28 -0.43 -11.16
N LEU A 29 -2.03 0.15 -12.34
CA LEU A 29 -1.95 1.60 -12.55
C LEU A 29 -3.31 2.30 -12.38
N ARG A 30 -4.40 1.68 -12.84
CA ARG A 30 -5.77 2.21 -12.66
C ARG A 30 -6.29 2.02 -11.23
N ALA A 31 -5.65 1.19 -10.42
CA ALA A 31 -6.09 0.98 -9.04
C ALA A 31 -5.85 2.19 -8.11
N GLY A 32 -5.26 3.28 -8.61
CA GLY A 32 -5.33 4.61 -7.98
C GLY A 32 -4.91 4.61 -6.51
N GLY A 33 -3.88 3.84 -6.17
CA GLY A 33 -3.38 3.75 -4.81
C GLY A 33 -2.30 4.80 -4.54
N ILE A 34 -2.08 5.05 -3.27
CA ILE A 34 -1.16 6.07 -2.79
C ILE A 34 0.19 5.44 -2.48
N ASN A 35 1.27 6.09 -2.84
CA ASN A 35 2.61 5.60 -2.49
C ASN A 35 2.83 5.73 -0.99
N VAL A 36 3.03 4.59 -0.33
CA VAL A 36 3.20 4.48 1.12
C VAL A 36 4.32 3.51 1.40
N ALA A 37 5.31 3.94 2.17
CA ALA A 37 6.33 3.05 2.67
C ALA A 37 5.91 2.51 4.04
N LEU A 38 6.01 1.19 4.22
CA LEU A 38 5.73 0.53 5.50
C LEU A 38 7.02 -0.07 6.05
N LYS A 39 7.20 0.07 7.35
CA LYS A 39 8.18 -0.65 8.14
C LYS A 39 7.43 -1.25 9.33
N TRP A 40 7.73 -2.49 9.66
CA TRP A 40 7.07 -3.23 10.73
C TRP A 40 8.15 -3.82 11.60
N ASN A 41 8.03 -3.64 12.90
CA ASN A 41 9.06 -4.08 13.84
C ASN A 41 8.71 -5.50 14.30
N ASP A 42 8.94 -6.48 13.42
CA ASP A 42 9.18 -7.84 13.90
C ASP A 42 10.58 -7.86 14.50
N GLU A 43 10.83 -8.60 15.56
CA GLU A 43 12.17 -8.74 16.17
C GLU A 43 13.26 -9.21 15.17
N GLN A 44 12.88 -9.57 13.94
CA GLN A 44 13.75 -10.00 12.83
C GLN A 44 13.76 -9.07 11.60
N ALA A 45 13.09 -7.91 11.65
CA ALA A 45 12.96 -7.00 10.51
C ALA A 45 14.04 -5.89 10.49
N ASP A 46 15.31 -6.28 10.45
CA ASP A 46 16.46 -5.40 10.18
C ASP A 46 16.54 -4.95 8.68
N LEU A 47 15.41 -4.99 7.97
CA LEU A 47 15.30 -4.94 6.50
C LEU A 47 14.57 -3.69 6.00
N GLY A 48 14.90 -2.52 6.54
CA GLY A 48 14.62 -1.22 5.94
C GLY A 48 13.15 -0.91 5.59
N TRP A 49 12.94 0.23 4.92
CA TRP A 49 11.62 0.68 4.49
C TRP A 49 11.14 -0.13 3.28
N HIS A 50 9.92 -0.66 3.33
CA HIS A 50 9.31 -1.31 2.17
C HIS A 50 8.39 -0.33 1.44
N LEU A 51 8.73 0.00 0.21
CA LEU A 51 7.90 0.84 -0.63
C LEU A 51 6.69 0.05 -1.19
N GLY A 52 5.51 0.61 -1.03
CA GLY A 52 4.26 0.03 -1.51
C GLY A 52 3.22 1.06 -1.94
N ILE A 53 2.08 0.53 -2.35
CA ILE A 53 0.88 1.25 -2.75
C ILE A 53 -0.21 0.90 -1.73
N GLY A 54 -0.65 1.90 -0.98
CA GLY A 54 -1.78 1.83 -0.07
C GLY A 54 -3.11 2.11 -0.77
N ARG A 55 -4.17 1.40 -0.38
CA ARG A 55 -5.51 1.55 -0.94
C ARG A 55 -6.55 1.55 0.18
N TYR A 56 -7.41 2.55 0.21
CA TYR A 56 -8.54 2.60 1.14
C TYR A 56 -9.69 1.71 0.62
N GLN A 57 -10.21 0.83 1.47
CA GLN A 57 -11.39 0.01 1.22
C GLN A 57 -12.34 0.04 2.43
N GLY A 58 -13.19 1.07 2.50
CA GLY A 58 -14.11 1.23 3.63
C GLY A 58 -13.34 1.33 4.95
N GLU A 59 -13.50 0.37 5.85
CA GLU A 59 -12.79 0.29 7.15
C GLU A 59 -11.38 -0.36 7.08
N ARG A 60 -10.91 -0.71 5.88
CA ARG A 60 -9.62 -1.41 5.68
C ARG A 60 -8.66 -0.57 4.84
N PHE A 61 -7.45 -0.39 5.33
CA PHE A 61 -6.33 0.13 4.56
C PHE A 61 -5.47 -1.05 4.07
N VAL A 62 -5.49 -1.28 2.77
CA VAL A 62 -4.82 -2.43 2.14
C VAL A 62 -3.54 -1.95 1.51
N TRP A 63 -2.41 -2.52 1.92
CA TRP A 63 -1.09 -2.16 1.43
C TRP A 63 -0.52 -3.28 0.55
N PHE A 64 -0.04 -2.88 -0.63
CA PHE A 64 0.56 -3.74 -1.64
C PHE A 64 2.01 -3.31 -1.87
N ARG A 65 2.96 -4.23 -1.85
CA ARG A 65 4.38 -3.89 -2.06
C ARG A 65 4.65 -3.66 -3.56
N VAL A 66 5.32 -2.56 -3.93
CA VAL A 66 5.51 -2.15 -5.36
C VAL A 66 6.32 -3.18 -6.14
N LEU A 67 7.35 -3.74 -5.52
CA LEU A 67 8.23 -4.74 -6.11
C LEU A 67 7.80 -6.20 -5.84
N SER A 68 6.66 -6.45 -5.20
CA SER A 68 6.24 -7.82 -4.90
C SER A 68 5.58 -8.45 -6.12
N MET A 69 6.13 -9.57 -6.59
CA MET A 69 5.60 -10.38 -7.69
C MET A 69 4.26 -11.06 -7.35
N ARG A 70 3.77 -10.91 -6.11
CA ARG A 70 2.49 -11.47 -5.62
C ARG A 70 1.30 -10.59 -6.01
N ARG A 71 0.22 -11.25 -6.43
CA ARG A 71 -1.09 -10.65 -6.79
C ARG A 71 -1.94 -10.20 -5.60
N GLY A 72 -1.48 -10.44 -4.38
CA GLY A 72 -2.27 -10.28 -3.16
C GLY A 72 -1.87 -9.05 -2.34
N PRO A 73 -2.73 -8.60 -1.42
CA PRO A 73 -2.36 -7.61 -0.43
C PRO A 73 -1.30 -8.20 0.50
N ASP A 74 -0.19 -7.48 0.66
CA ASP A 74 0.90 -7.90 1.55
C ASP A 74 0.48 -7.67 3.01
N ARG A 75 -0.23 -6.56 3.27
CA ARG A 75 -0.78 -6.24 4.59
C ARG A 75 -2.16 -5.59 4.48
N VAL A 76 -3.02 -5.90 5.44
CA VAL A 76 -4.33 -5.26 5.63
C VAL A 76 -4.34 -4.68 7.04
N LEU A 77 -4.46 -3.36 7.11
CA LEU A 77 -4.58 -2.59 8.34
C LEU A 77 -6.06 -2.27 8.54
N TYR A 78 -6.63 -2.71 9.66
CA TYR A 78 -8.01 -2.39 10.02
C TYR A 78 -8.03 -1.09 10.82
N ARG A 79 -8.97 -0.22 10.49
CA ARG A 79 -9.08 1.10 11.13
C ARG A 79 -9.31 1.00 12.63
N GLU A 80 -10.20 0.10 13.05
CA GLU A 80 -10.55 -0.15 14.45
C GLU A 80 -9.37 -0.63 15.30
N SER A 81 -8.42 -1.33 14.66
CA SER A 81 -7.25 -1.87 15.33
C SER A 81 -6.06 -0.94 15.28
N LEU A 82 -6.10 0.16 14.52
CA LEU A 82 -4.94 1.00 14.25
C LEU A 82 -5.02 2.29 15.07
N ARG A 83 -4.05 2.51 15.94
CA ARG A 83 -3.91 3.75 16.72
C ARG A 83 -2.63 4.45 16.33
N VAL A 84 -2.70 5.76 16.07
CA VAL A 84 -1.50 6.57 15.84
C VAL A 84 -0.91 6.92 17.20
N ALA A 85 0.26 6.35 17.49
CA ALA A 85 1.00 6.60 18.71
C ALA A 85 1.84 7.87 18.60
N GLU A 86 2.52 8.06 17.47
CA GLU A 86 3.49 9.14 17.30
C GLU A 86 3.57 9.59 15.82
N ARG A 87 3.90 10.87 15.59
CA ARG A 87 4.21 11.41 14.27
C ARG A 87 5.63 11.97 14.29
N ARG A 88 6.44 11.60 13.31
CA ARG A 88 7.85 11.98 13.22
C ARG A 88 8.21 12.35 11.78
N ASP A 89 9.08 13.32 11.60
CA ASP A 89 9.68 13.63 10.30
C ASP A 89 10.82 12.66 9.96
N PRO A 90 10.93 12.22 8.69
CA PRO A 90 11.98 11.30 8.27
C PRO A 90 13.35 11.95 8.43
N THR A 91 14.31 11.18 8.94
CA THR A 91 15.63 11.73 9.29
C THR A 91 16.72 11.11 8.40
N GLY A 92 17.59 11.96 7.85
CA GLY A 92 18.83 11.56 7.17
C GLY A 92 18.69 10.50 6.08
N SER A 93 19.10 9.27 6.40
CA SER A 93 19.14 8.12 5.47
C SER A 93 17.75 7.63 5.04
N GLU A 94 16.72 7.88 5.84
CA GLU A 94 15.34 7.47 5.53
C GLU A 94 14.74 8.33 4.39
N MET A 95 15.20 9.57 4.22
CA MET A 95 14.72 10.48 3.17
C MET A 95 14.95 9.93 1.75
N TYR A 96 15.93 9.05 1.56
CA TYR A 96 16.24 8.43 0.26
C TYR A 96 15.31 7.27 -0.09
N ALA A 97 14.79 6.58 0.92
CA ALA A 97 13.86 5.45 0.75
C ALA A 97 12.40 5.90 0.73
N LEU A 98 12.14 7.14 1.15
CA LEU A 98 10.81 7.71 1.36
C LEU A 98 10.45 8.72 0.26
N PRO A 99 9.15 8.88 -0.06
CA PRO A 99 8.69 9.96 -0.92
C PRO A 99 9.12 11.33 -0.37
N THR A 100 9.47 12.27 -1.25
CA THR A 100 9.86 13.63 -0.86
C THR A 100 8.77 14.30 0.00
N GLY A 101 9.13 14.75 1.20
CA GLY A 101 8.17 15.34 2.16
C GLY A 101 7.22 14.32 2.80
N ALA A 102 7.61 13.04 2.87
CA ALA A 102 6.87 12.05 3.64
C ALA A 102 6.96 12.32 5.14
N THR A 103 5.89 12.04 5.87
CA THR A 103 5.86 12.02 7.33
C THR A 103 5.75 10.58 7.80
N VAL A 104 6.53 10.21 8.81
CA VAL A 104 6.48 8.89 9.45
C VAL A 104 5.42 8.90 10.55
N LEU A 105 4.46 8.01 10.45
CA LEU A 105 3.46 7.71 11.47
C LEU A 105 3.83 6.41 12.16
N ARG A 106 3.98 6.44 13.48
CA ARG A 106 4.06 5.23 14.28
C ARG A 106 2.65 4.83 14.67
N CYS A 107 2.21 3.70 14.18
CA CYS A 107 0.92 3.11 14.47
C CYS A 107 1.10 1.86 15.33
N GLU A 108 0.23 1.71 16.33
CA GLU A 108 0.11 0.51 17.14
C GLU A 108 -1.15 -0.24 16.69
N SER A 109 -0.96 -1.52 16.39
CA SER A 109 -2.07 -2.44 16.14
C SER A 109 -2.65 -2.93 17.47
N SER A 110 -3.95 -3.21 17.54
CA SER A 110 -4.59 -3.81 18.72
C SER A 110 -4.03 -5.18 19.09
N ARG A 111 -3.23 -5.79 18.21
CA ARG A 111 -2.48 -7.02 18.44
C ARG A 111 -1.11 -6.81 19.09
N GLY A 112 -0.71 -5.57 19.36
CA GLY A 112 0.61 -5.21 19.91
C GLY A 112 1.69 -5.00 18.84
N ASP A 113 1.38 -5.20 17.56
CA ASP A 113 2.33 -4.97 16.47
C ASP A 113 2.59 -3.46 16.30
N MET A 114 3.87 -3.06 16.33
CA MET A 114 4.28 -1.70 16.01
C MET A 114 4.57 -1.57 14.51
N ILE A 115 3.88 -0.65 13.87
CA ILE A 115 3.91 -0.45 12.42
C ILE A 115 4.24 1.02 12.15
N GLU A 116 5.35 1.27 11.48
CA GLU A 116 5.73 2.59 11.00
C GLU A 116 5.26 2.76 9.56
N ILE A 117 4.48 3.80 9.30
CA ILE A 117 3.88 4.10 8.00
C ILE A 117 4.39 5.47 7.57
N ALA A 118 5.11 5.55 6.47
CA ALA A 118 5.57 6.81 5.91
C ALA A 118 4.78 7.17 4.66
N MET A 119 4.18 8.35 4.67
CA MET A 119 3.26 8.82 3.64
C MET A 119 3.62 10.24 3.23
N ALA A 120 3.58 10.54 1.93
CA ALA A 120 3.67 11.93 1.45
C ALA A 120 2.54 12.78 2.04
N THR A 121 2.76 14.09 2.20
CA THR A 121 1.78 15.00 2.84
C THR A 121 0.37 14.90 2.24
N GLY A 122 0.23 14.79 0.92
CA GLY A 122 -1.08 14.63 0.27
C GLY A 122 -1.79 13.31 0.60
N ALA A 123 -1.02 12.24 0.84
CA ALA A 123 -1.52 10.93 1.26
C ALA A 123 -1.87 10.92 2.76
N LEU A 124 -1.04 11.60 3.56
CA LEU A 124 -1.18 11.70 5.00
C LEU A 124 -2.52 12.29 5.41
N THR A 125 -2.93 13.41 4.80
CA THR A 125 -4.21 14.06 5.10
C THR A 125 -5.38 13.14 4.80
N GLY A 126 -5.35 12.41 3.68
CA GLY A 126 -6.37 11.41 3.35
C GLY A 126 -6.41 10.26 4.36
N PHE A 127 -5.24 9.79 4.82
CA PHE A 127 -5.15 8.71 5.81
C PHE A 127 -5.68 9.12 7.18
N LEU A 128 -5.34 10.32 7.63
CA LEU A 128 -5.84 10.86 8.90
C LEU A 128 -7.34 11.12 8.84
N SER A 129 -7.83 11.71 7.76
CA SER A 129 -9.27 11.89 7.54
C SER A 129 -10.01 10.56 7.54
N TRP A 130 -9.45 9.54 6.88
CA TRP A 130 -9.99 8.18 6.91
C TRP A 130 -10.00 7.59 8.32
N LEU A 131 -8.91 7.76 9.09
CA LEU A 131 -8.82 7.30 10.47
C LEU A 131 -9.84 8.00 11.38
N GLU A 132 -10.12 9.29 11.14
CA GLU A 132 -11.06 10.11 11.91
C GLU A 132 -12.53 9.92 11.50
N SER A 133 -12.81 9.48 10.28
CA SER A 133 -14.18 9.34 9.72
C SER A 133 -14.99 8.24 10.41
N ALA A 134 -15.62 8.49 11.57
CA ALA A 134 -16.28 7.51 12.45
C ALA A 134 -16.95 6.29 11.74
N PRO A 135 -16.75 5.05 12.24
CA PRO A 135 -17.33 3.88 11.59
C PRO A 135 -18.87 3.96 11.63
N PRO A 136 -19.58 3.59 10.56
CA PRO A 136 -21.04 3.57 10.54
C PRO A 136 -21.51 2.41 11.42
N GLY A 137 -21.68 2.67 12.72
CA GLY A 137 -22.08 1.64 13.69
C GLY A 137 -21.92 2.01 15.16
N ARG A 138 -21.17 3.07 15.50
CA ARG A 138 -21.11 3.58 16.87
C ARG A 138 -22.38 4.41 17.16
N GLN A 139 -23.50 3.74 17.37
CA GLN A 139 -24.68 4.38 17.98
C GLN A 139 -24.26 4.86 19.38
N VAL A 140 -24.08 6.16 19.52
CA VAL A 140 -24.05 6.82 20.82
C VAL A 140 -25.41 6.56 21.48
N PRO A 141 -25.47 5.95 22.68
CA PRO A 141 -26.72 5.81 23.39
C PRO A 141 -27.25 7.22 23.63
N ARG A 142 -28.38 7.55 23.01
CA ARG A 142 -29.06 8.82 23.22
C ARG A 142 -29.52 8.80 24.67
N ALA A 143 -28.93 9.65 25.51
CA ALA A 143 -29.43 9.89 26.85
C ALA A 143 -30.85 10.44 26.71
N SER A 144 -31.82 9.64 27.13
CA SER A 144 -33.22 10.02 27.37
C SER A 144 -33.37 10.54 28.79
#